data_AF-A0A559RQA1-F1
#
_entry.id   AF-A0A559RQA1-F1
#
_cell.length_a   1.000
_cell.length_b   1.000
_cell.length_c   1.000
_cell.angle_alpha   90.00
_cell.angle_beta   90.00
_cell.angle_gamma   90.00
#
_symmetry.space_group_name_H-M   'P 1'
#
loop_
_entity.id
_entity.type
_entity.pdbx_description
1 polymer ?
#
loop_
_entity_poly.entity_id
_entity_poly.type
_entity_poly.pdbx_seq_one_letter_code
_entity_poly.pdbx_strand_id
1 'polypeptide(L)'
;MVKIGTSGDIIGRYEHDEVKPSIEVASKIADELGVSVDFLLGKVEVEVDNTLLKRVLEVQQMDEEDKDHILYTLDALIKNVRLKSIA
;
A
#
# COMPACT_ATOMS: atom_id res chain seq x y z
N MET A 1 -20.17 5.92 -5.10
CA MET A 1 -20.24 4.55 -5.69
C MET A 1 -20.92 4.44 -7.06
N VAL A 2 -21.70 5.44 -7.54
CA VAL A 2 -22.14 5.49 -8.96
C VAL A 2 -20.95 5.61 -9.93
N LYS A 3 -19.85 6.24 -9.48
CA LYS A 3 -18.64 6.45 -10.29
C LYS A 3 -17.91 5.16 -10.72
N ILE A 4 -18.13 4.05 -10.03
CA ILE A 4 -17.48 2.75 -10.33
C ILE A 4 -18.28 1.93 -11.35
N GLY A 5 -19.46 2.42 -11.79
CA GLY A 5 -20.32 1.74 -12.76
C GLY A 5 -21.03 0.49 -12.22
N THR A 6 -21.17 0.38 -10.90
CA THR A 6 -21.84 -0.75 -10.23
C THR A 6 -22.98 -0.28 -9.32
N SER A 7 -23.94 -1.17 -9.02
CA SER A 7 -25.04 -0.86 -8.12
C SER A 7 -24.64 -1.02 -6.64
N GLY A 8 -25.37 -0.35 -5.75
CA GLY A 8 -25.16 -0.50 -4.29
C GLY A 8 -25.34 -1.95 -3.84
N ASP A 9 -26.33 -2.66 -4.37
CA ASP A 9 -26.57 -4.08 -4.09
C ASP A 9 -25.36 -4.95 -4.43
N ILE A 10 -24.70 -4.71 -5.57
CA ILE A 10 -23.51 -5.47 -5.97
C ILE A 10 -22.33 -5.18 -5.05
N ILE A 11 -22.15 -3.93 -4.60
CA ILE A 11 -21.11 -3.64 -3.60
C ILE A 11 -21.39 -4.37 -2.29
N GLY A 12 -22.64 -4.37 -1.82
CA GLY A 12 -23.01 -5.13 -0.63
C GLY A 12 -22.62 -6.61 -0.77
N ARG A 13 -22.82 -7.21 -1.94
CA ARG A 13 -22.39 -8.60 -2.20
C ARG A 13 -20.87 -8.78 -2.18
N TYR A 14 -20.09 -7.77 -2.56
CA TYR A 14 -18.62 -7.80 -2.42
C TYR A 14 -18.19 -7.71 -0.96
N GLU A 15 -18.82 -6.82 -0.18
CA GLU A 15 -18.50 -6.62 1.24
C GLU A 15 -18.88 -7.82 2.12
N HIS A 16 -19.87 -8.62 1.69
CA HIS A 16 -20.32 -9.83 2.40
C HIS A 16 -19.74 -11.13 1.81
N ASP A 17 -18.72 -11.04 0.96
CA ASP A 17 -18.05 -12.19 0.31
C ASP A 17 -18.99 -13.09 -0.52
N GLU A 18 -20.19 -12.63 -0.87
CA GLU A 18 -21.15 -13.40 -1.68
C GLU A 18 -20.70 -13.49 -3.15
N VAL A 19 -20.04 -12.43 -3.64
CA VAL A 19 -19.50 -12.35 -5.01
C VAL A 19 -18.10 -11.74 -4.93
N LYS A 20 -17.16 -12.25 -5.73
CA LYS A 20 -15.83 -11.63 -5.85
C LYS A 20 -15.83 -10.58 -6.97
N PRO A 21 -15.32 -9.35 -6.74
CA PRO A 21 -15.14 -8.40 -7.82
C PRO A 21 -14.11 -8.92 -8.83
N SER A 22 -14.25 -8.51 -10.10
CA SER A 22 -13.16 -8.69 -11.05
C SER A 22 -11.98 -7.78 -10.68
N ILE A 23 -10.79 -8.07 -11.24
CA ILE A 23 -9.59 -7.24 -11.01
C ILE A 23 -9.85 -5.78 -11.40
N GLU A 24 -10.55 -5.54 -12.52
CA GLU A 24 -10.87 -4.19 -12.98
C GLU A 24 -11.80 -3.45 -12.01
N VAL A 25 -12.81 -4.14 -11.47
CA VAL A 25 -13.74 -3.54 -10.50
C VAL A 25 -13.02 -3.25 -9.18
N ALA A 26 -12.18 -4.17 -8.69
CA ALA A 26 -11.36 -3.95 -7.49
C ALA A 26 -10.41 -2.75 -7.67
N SER A 27 -9.78 -2.59 -8.84
CA SER A 27 -8.94 -1.44 -9.16
C SER A 27 -9.71 -0.13 -9.07
N LYS A 28 -10.88 -0.06 -9.71
CA LYS A 28 -11.70 1.17 -9.69
C LYS A 28 -12.23 1.49 -8.28
N ILE A 29 -12.51 0.49 -7.45
CA ILE A 29 -12.88 0.69 -6.05
C ILE A 29 -11.69 1.29 -5.29
N ALA A 30 -10.48 0.72 -5.45
CA ALA A 30 -9.28 1.20 -4.80
C ALA A 30 -8.97 2.66 -5.20
N ASP A 31 -9.07 2.99 -6.48
CA ASP A 31 -8.87 4.35 -7.00
C ASP A 31 -9.85 5.37 -6.39
N GLU A 32 -11.15 5.01 -6.28
CA GLU A 32 -12.15 5.90 -5.68
C GLU A 32 -11.96 6.06 -4.16
N LEU A 33 -11.46 5.02 -3.49
CA LEU A 33 -11.12 5.06 -2.07
C LEU A 33 -9.75 5.72 -1.80
N GLY A 34 -8.95 5.95 -2.85
CA GLY A 34 -7.62 6.55 -2.74
C GLY A 34 -6.56 5.63 -2.16
N VAL A 35 -6.80 4.31 -2.13
CA VAL A 35 -5.92 3.30 -1.52
C VAL A 35 -5.33 2.35 -2.58
N SER A 36 -4.33 1.54 -2.20
CA SER A 36 -3.84 0.49 -3.09
C SER A 36 -4.80 -0.71 -3.16
N VAL A 37 -4.80 -1.44 -4.28
CA VAL A 37 -5.59 -2.67 -4.43
C VAL A 37 -5.18 -3.72 -3.39
N ASP A 38 -3.90 -3.82 -3.05
CA ASP A 38 -3.43 -4.75 -2.03
C ASP A 38 -3.93 -4.38 -0.63
N PHE A 39 -4.07 -3.09 -0.31
CA PHE A 39 -4.68 -2.62 0.93
C PHE A 39 -6.19 -2.93 0.93
N LEU A 40 -6.88 -2.65 -0.17
CA LEU A 40 -8.30 -3.00 -0.34
C LEU A 40 -8.58 -4.49 -0.13
N LEU A 41 -7.68 -5.36 -0.61
CA LEU A 41 -7.78 -6.80 -0.46
C LEU A 41 -7.27 -7.32 0.90
N GLY A 42 -6.86 -6.45 1.81
CA GLY A 42 -6.35 -6.82 3.13
C GLY A 42 -5.02 -7.58 3.09
N LYS A 43 -4.24 -7.49 2.01
CA LYS A 43 -2.92 -8.13 1.90
C LYS A 43 -1.82 -7.35 2.61
N VAL A 44 -2.04 -6.05 2.82
CA VAL A 44 -1.18 -5.17 3.59
C VAL A 44 -2.01 -4.49 4.68
N GLU A 45 -1.48 -4.44 5.91
CA GLU A 45 -2.16 -3.84 7.05
C GLU A 45 -2.14 -2.31 7.02
N VAL A 46 -1.17 -1.73 6.31
CA VAL A 46 -0.94 -0.29 6.25
C VAL A 46 -0.94 0.13 4.80
N GLU A 47 -1.74 1.16 4.50
CA GLU A 47 -1.71 1.80 3.20
C GLU A 47 -0.31 2.34 2.92
N VAL A 48 0.22 2.07 1.74
CA VAL A 48 1.53 2.55 1.36
C VAL A 48 1.48 4.07 1.20
N ASP A 49 2.15 4.80 2.10
CA ASP A 49 2.31 6.24 1.97
C ASP A 49 3.05 6.56 0.66
N ASN A 50 2.37 7.25 -0.24
CA ASN A 50 2.90 7.59 -1.57
C ASN A 50 4.18 8.46 -1.51
N THR A 51 4.38 9.23 -0.45
CA THR A 51 5.60 10.02 -0.24
C THR A 51 6.76 9.13 0.17
N LEU A 52 6.52 8.16 1.05
CA LEU A 52 7.53 7.16 1.42
C LEU A 52 7.88 6.27 0.22
N LEU A 53 6.89 5.84 -0.56
CA LEU A 53 7.12 5.03 -1.76
C LEU A 53 8.01 5.73 -2.77
N LYS A 54 7.78 7.02 -3.04
CA LYS A 54 8.63 7.82 -3.95
C LYS A 54 10.10 7.79 -3.51
N ARG A 55 10.37 7.98 -2.21
CA ARG A 55 11.73 7.93 -1.67
C ARG A 55 12.36 6.55 -1.84
N VAL A 56 11.59 5.48 -1.63
CA VAL A 56 12.06 4.10 -1.85
C VAL A 56 12.42 3.88 -3.33
N LEU A 57 11.60 4.36 -4.26
CA LEU A 57 11.87 4.27 -5.70
C LEU A 57 13.10 5.06 -6.11
N GLU A 58 13.31 6.26 -5.56
CA GLU A 58 14.52 7.06 -5.78
C GLU A 58 15.77 6.28 -5.34
N VAL A 59 15.77 5.69 -4.14
CA VAL A 59 16.89 4.88 -3.63
C VAL A 59 17.15 3.65 -4.51
N GLN A 60 16.12 2.99 -5.03
CA GLN A 60 16.30 1.82 -5.91
C GLN A 60 16.99 2.16 -7.24
N GLN A 61 16.83 3.40 -7.72
CA GLN A 61 17.39 3.87 -8.99
C GLN A 61 18.82 4.43 -8.86
N MET A 62 19.34 4.56 -7.64
CA MET A 62 20.71 5.00 -7.38
C MET A 62 21.72 3.91 -7.77
N ASP A 63 22.98 4.33 -7.92
CA ASP A 63 24.09 3.38 -8.02
C ASP A 63 24.24 2.58 -6.72
N GLU A 64 24.96 1.46 -6.81
CA GLU A 64 25.06 0.51 -5.71
C GLU A 64 25.76 1.11 -4.49
N GLU A 65 26.75 1.99 -4.67
CA GLU A 65 27.50 2.57 -3.56
C GLU A 65 26.62 3.53 -2.74
N ASP A 66 25.92 4.45 -3.39
CA ASP A 66 25.02 5.38 -2.72
C ASP A 66 23.84 4.64 -2.05
N LYS A 67 23.28 3.66 -2.76
CA LYS A 67 22.18 2.82 -2.26
C LYS A 67 22.59 2.06 -1.01
N ASP A 68 23.75 1.42 -1.00
CA ASP A 68 24.25 0.65 0.15
C ASP A 68 24.44 1.53 1.38
N HIS A 69 25.03 2.71 1.22
CA HIS A 69 25.22 3.66 2.34
C HIS A 69 23.89 4.16 2.93
N ILE A 70 22.92 4.47 2.07
CA ILE A 70 21.59 4.93 2.51
C ILE A 70 20.86 3.81 3.25
N LEU A 71 20.86 2.59 2.70
CA LEU A 71 20.20 1.44 3.32
C LEU A 71 20.84 1.08 4.66
N TYR A 72 22.17 1.08 4.75
CA TYR A 72 22.88 0.86 6.02
C TYR A 72 22.46 1.86 7.11
N THR A 73 22.37 3.14 6.75
CA THR A 73 21.96 4.20 7.68
C THR A 73 20.49 4.04 8.09
N LEU A 74 19.61 3.77 7.12
CA LEU A 74 18.18 3.56 7.36
C LEU A 74 17.94 2.39 8.34
N ASP A 75 18.65 1.27 8.13
CA ASP A 75 18.56 0.10 9.00
C ASP A 75 19.02 0.39 10.43
N ALA A 76 20.11 1.15 10.58
CA ALA A 76 20.61 1.58 11.88
C ALA A 76 19.57 2.45 12.63
N LEU A 77 18.91 3.38 11.92
CA LEU A 77 17.87 4.24 12.49
C LEU A 77 16.61 3.44 12.87
N ILE A 78 16.15 2.54 12.01
CA ILE A 78 15.00 1.66 12.30
C ILE A 78 15.29 0.81 13.53
N LYS A 79 16.49 0.23 13.63
CA LYS A 79 16.91 -0.54 14.80
C LYS A 79 16.92 0.32 16.07
N ASN A 80 17.43 1.56 16.00
CA ASN A 80 17.43 2.47 17.14
C ASN A 80 16.01 2.75 17.66
N VAL A 81 15.07 3.02 16.75
CA VAL A 81 13.66 3.29 17.12
C VAL A 81 13.01 2.05 17.75
N ARG A 82 13.21 0.86 17.16
CA ARG A 82 12.69 -0.40 17.72
C ARG A 82 13.23 -0.70 19.13
N LEU A 83 14.50 -0.42 19.38
CA LEU A 83 15.10 -0.60 20.70
C LEU A 83 14.52 0.37 21.74
N LYS A 84 14.23 1.62 21.36
CA LYS A 84 13.55 2.59 22.24
C LYS A 84 12.12 2.18 22.60
N SER A 85 11.41 1.48 21.72
CA SER A 85 10.03 1.03 22.00
C SER A 85 9.93 -0.15 22.98
N ILE A 86 11.05 -0.79 23.32
CA ILE A 86 11.11 -1.96 24.23
C ILE A 86 11.68 -1.57 25.61
N ALA A 87 12.26 -0.37 25.73
CA ALA A 87 12.89 0.14 26.95
C ALA A 87 11.91 0.94 27.82
#